data_AF-F7KC84-F1
#
_entry.id   AF-F7KC84-F1
#
_cell.length_a   1.000
_cell.length_b   1.000
_cell.length_c   1.000
_cell.angle_alpha   90.00
_cell.angle_beta   90.00
_cell.angle_gamma   90.00
#
_symmetry.space_group_name_H-M   'P 1'
#
loop_
_entity.id
_entity.type
_entity.pdbx_description
1 polymer ?
#
loop_
_entity_poly.entity_id
_entity_poly.type
_entity_poly.pdbx_seq_one_letter_code
_entity_poly.pdbx_strand_id
1 'polypeptide(L)'
;MLLNDLNGLGRIEVATIPMPDSVTVLTAAYTYSGSVLVTCRRKEDPDEADYYTLAVMKDNGTGFHVIFSGLIPQKKGANGIRFMPFADKTRVLLGDYVLECSPDIDSCTKASLIPLEYPWGIAEDPKTMAHWSEIIIAPDNQHISWTSLRSDNGAAAFTGKLVRKEDRYIIENTNLISSGCFLKEEGGYLIPQPIRGGEVKQFVRGGTAISSVGAKEGSLADSVIQDLLSEEVAQITHTPGYDETTMLSPDERLGLVMSARGSKRTSCAVFGLLPKPYGAYTSPGLIMPVYMYCVAGVRAFRRGNIGPILIDIKRSMEERDYMGVNLCDPEEKWVYCSPMSWHPDSKRVMWPEILRESLSDEKPAPIRIRMARLLDYVPADTVPAAETPDIIPYAGTYEDYKALSNQEVTGRIQGKACGYMELSQQGSSMAGGSAETVYVNFSDDGKTFWNGKEELTYGYQKETVYRADLEMSGSEQGEMKLQAVFSAMGQGPVRLLFDPDENGKPKSRGYSSYRGITWKIEDMEK
;
A
#
# COMPACT_ATOMS: atom_id res chain seq x y z
N MET A 1 -12.61 -20.15 11.56
CA MET A 1 -12.17 -19.52 12.82
C MET A 1 -13.22 -18.49 13.22
N LEU A 2 -13.71 -18.52 14.45
CA LEU A 2 -14.62 -17.48 14.97
C LEU A 2 -13.82 -16.55 15.87
N LEU A 3 -13.79 -15.27 15.53
CA LEU A 3 -13.20 -14.20 16.33
C LEU A 3 -14.31 -13.43 17.03
N ASN A 4 -14.07 -13.01 18.27
CA ASN A 4 -14.97 -12.15 19.02
C ASN A 4 -14.23 -10.84 19.32
N ASP A 5 -14.55 -9.79 18.58
CA ASP A 5 -14.06 -8.45 18.90
C ASP A 5 -14.98 -7.78 19.92
N LEU A 6 -14.49 -7.66 21.15
CA LEU A 6 -15.19 -6.99 22.24
C LEU A 6 -15.12 -5.46 22.12
N ASN A 7 -14.30 -4.95 21.21
CA ASN A 7 -14.07 -3.51 21.03
C ASN A 7 -14.98 -2.87 19.97
N GLY A 8 -15.99 -3.58 19.46
CA GLY A 8 -17.10 -2.98 18.71
C GLY A 8 -17.45 -3.63 17.36
N LEU A 9 -16.59 -4.48 16.79
CA LEU A 9 -16.87 -5.16 15.51
C LEU A 9 -17.61 -6.50 15.67
N GLY A 10 -17.75 -6.99 16.90
CA GLY A 10 -18.56 -8.16 17.23
C GLY A 10 -17.96 -9.48 16.72
N ARG A 11 -18.83 -10.42 16.36
CA ARG A 11 -18.43 -11.75 15.89
C ARG A 11 -18.04 -11.73 14.42
N ILE A 12 -16.86 -12.29 14.13
CA ILE A 12 -16.30 -12.37 12.78
C ILE A 12 -15.93 -13.82 12.49
N GLU A 13 -16.53 -14.40 11.46
CA GLU A 13 -16.19 -15.73 10.99
C GLU A 13 -15.18 -15.65 9.85
N VAL A 14 -14.01 -16.25 10.02
CA VAL A 14 -13.01 -16.39 8.94
C VAL A 14 -12.98 -17.82 8.43
N ALA A 15 -13.13 -17.98 7.11
CA ALA A 15 -13.15 -19.28 6.43
C ALA A 15 -12.33 -19.25 5.13
N THR A 16 -11.98 -20.44 4.62
CA THR A 16 -11.42 -20.60 3.27
C THR A 16 -12.56 -20.83 2.29
N ILE A 17 -12.55 -20.12 1.17
CA ILE A 17 -13.49 -20.35 0.06
C ILE A 17 -13.09 -21.67 -0.62
N PRO A 18 -13.98 -22.68 -0.70
CA PRO A 18 -13.69 -23.92 -1.40
C PRO A 18 -13.43 -23.67 -2.88
N MET A 19 -12.40 -24.30 -3.43
CA MET A 19 -12.04 -24.20 -4.85
C MET A 19 -12.11 -25.58 -5.50
N PRO A 20 -12.48 -25.68 -6.80
CA PRO A 20 -12.47 -26.98 -7.48
C PRO A 20 -11.08 -27.64 -7.46
N ASP A 21 -11.01 -28.95 -7.22
CA ASP A 21 -9.74 -29.71 -7.18
C ASP A 21 -8.97 -29.74 -8.53
N SER A 22 -9.64 -29.32 -9.61
CA SER A 22 -9.06 -29.23 -10.95
C SER A 22 -8.37 -27.90 -11.24
N VAL A 23 -8.41 -26.93 -10.31
CA VAL A 23 -7.86 -25.59 -10.53
C VAL A 23 -6.79 -25.22 -9.50
N THR A 24 -5.73 -24.57 -9.99
CA THR A 24 -4.73 -23.88 -9.17
C THR A 24 -5.07 -22.40 -9.19
N VAL A 25 -5.45 -21.85 -8.04
CA VAL A 25 -5.81 -20.42 -7.91
C VAL A 25 -4.55 -19.56 -8.00
N LEU A 26 -4.65 -18.45 -8.72
CA LEU A 26 -3.63 -17.41 -8.76
C LEU A 26 -4.04 -16.21 -7.89
N THR A 27 -5.29 -15.77 -7.96
CA THR A 27 -5.86 -14.72 -7.09
C THR A 27 -7.39 -14.60 -7.29
N ALA A 28 -8.08 -13.86 -6.43
CA ALA A 28 -9.53 -13.67 -6.44
C ALA A 28 -9.96 -12.25 -6.00
N ALA A 29 -11.05 -11.71 -6.55
CA ALA A 29 -11.70 -10.46 -6.13
C ALA A 29 -13.23 -10.54 -6.31
N TYR A 30 -14.01 -9.80 -5.51
CA TYR A 30 -15.46 -9.79 -5.61
C TYR A 30 -15.87 -8.95 -6.81
N THR A 31 -16.88 -9.41 -7.54
CA THR A 31 -17.58 -8.59 -8.53
C THR A 31 -18.60 -7.69 -7.84
N TYR A 32 -19.06 -6.66 -8.55
CA TYR A 32 -20.15 -5.80 -8.08
C TYR A 32 -21.52 -6.49 -8.01
N SER A 33 -21.64 -7.73 -8.48
CA SER A 33 -22.81 -8.60 -8.26
C SER A 33 -22.67 -9.48 -7.02
N GLY A 34 -21.48 -9.56 -6.40
CA GLY A 34 -21.21 -10.38 -5.23
C GLY A 34 -20.65 -11.78 -5.52
N SER A 35 -20.41 -12.10 -6.79
CA SER A 35 -19.67 -13.31 -7.19
C SER A 35 -18.18 -13.15 -6.90
N VAL A 36 -17.49 -14.27 -6.79
CA VAL A 36 -16.03 -14.33 -6.72
C VAL A 36 -15.50 -14.49 -8.15
N LEU A 37 -14.78 -13.48 -8.64
CA LEU A 37 -13.97 -13.58 -9.85
C LEU A 37 -12.60 -14.14 -9.48
N VAL A 38 -12.21 -15.22 -10.15
CA VAL A 38 -10.98 -15.97 -9.88
C VAL A 38 -10.13 -16.01 -11.14
N THR A 39 -8.84 -15.71 -10.99
CA THR A 39 -7.83 -16.09 -11.97
C THR A 39 -7.18 -17.39 -11.51
N CYS A 40 -7.14 -18.38 -12.40
CA CYS A 40 -6.62 -19.70 -12.09
C CYS A 40 -5.90 -20.33 -13.30
N ARG A 41 -5.24 -21.46 -13.04
CA ARG A 41 -4.78 -22.43 -14.03
C ARG A 41 -5.59 -23.71 -13.87
N ARG A 42 -6.07 -24.27 -14.97
CA ARG A 42 -6.73 -25.58 -15.00
C ARG A 42 -5.75 -26.64 -15.48
N LYS A 43 -6.01 -27.90 -15.16
CA LYS A 43 -5.14 -29.03 -15.58
C LYS A 43 -5.04 -29.16 -17.11
N GLU A 44 -6.09 -28.77 -17.81
CA GLU A 44 -6.18 -28.77 -19.27
C GLU A 44 -5.63 -27.51 -19.94
N ASP A 45 -5.26 -26.47 -19.18
CA ASP A 45 -4.71 -25.25 -19.76
C ASP A 45 -3.29 -25.53 -20.30
N PRO A 46 -2.90 -24.91 -21.43
CA PRO A 46 -1.53 -24.96 -21.94
C PRO A 46 -0.53 -24.43 -20.91
N ASP A 47 0.65 -25.06 -20.86
CA ASP A 47 1.79 -24.60 -20.07
C ASP A 47 2.51 -23.44 -20.78
N GLU A 48 1.80 -22.33 -20.92
CA GLU A 48 2.27 -21.09 -21.55
C GLU A 48 2.25 -19.96 -20.52
N ALA A 49 3.34 -19.17 -20.46
CA ALA A 49 3.56 -18.14 -19.44
C ALA A 49 2.41 -17.12 -19.36
N ASP A 50 1.89 -16.70 -20.51
CA ASP A 50 0.85 -15.67 -20.63
C ASP A 50 -0.57 -16.24 -20.82
N TYR A 51 -0.77 -17.53 -20.56
CA TYR A 51 -2.10 -18.14 -20.64
C TYR A 51 -2.87 -17.94 -19.33
N TYR A 52 -4.06 -17.35 -19.37
CA TYR A 52 -4.87 -17.11 -18.17
C TYR A 52 -6.27 -17.67 -18.34
N THR A 53 -6.77 -18.30 -17.28
CA THR A 53 -8.18 -18.66 -17.14
C THR A 53 -8.82 -17.75 -16.09
N LEU A 54 -9.87 -17.04 -16.49
CA LEU A 54 -10.74 -16.29 -15.59
C LEU A 54 -12.08 -17.02 -15.47
N ALA A 55 -12.55 -17.18 -14.23
CA ALA A 55 -13.79 -17.84 -13.91
C ALA A 55 -14.55 -17.09 -12.81
N VAL A 56 -15.86 -17.29 -12.77
CA VAL A 56 -16.75 -16.75 -11.73
C VAL A 56 -17.36 -17.89 -10.94
N MET A 57 -17.63 -17.64 -9.65
CA MET A 57 -18.26 -18.60 -8.75
C MET A 57 -18.89 -17.91 -7.55
N LYS A 58 -19.66 -18.65 -6.75
CA LYS A 58 -20.14 -18.20 -5.44
C LYS A 58 -19.07 -18.38 -4.36
N ASP A 59 -19.15 -17.58 -3.31
CA ASP A 59 -18.23 -17.64 -2.15
C ASP A 59 -18.33 -18.94 -1.31
N ASN A 60 -19.30 -19.80 -1.62
CA ASN A 60 -19.46 -21.13 -1.03
C ASN A 60 -18.82 -22.25 -1.88
N GLY A 61 -18.12 -21.93 -2.98
CA GLY A 61 -17.47 -22.93 -3.83
C GLY A 61 -18.29 -23.37 -5.04
N THR A 62 -19.57 -22.98 -5.13
CA THR A 62 -20.50 -23.52 -6.15
C THR A 62 -20.60 -22.62 -7.38
N GLY A 63 -21.03 -23.21 -8.50
CA GLY A 63 -21.33 -22.46 -9.73
C GLY A 63 -20.08 -21.95 -10.46
N PHE A 64 -18.97 -22.69 -10.42
CA PHE A 64 -17.76 -22.37 -11.15
C PHE A 64 -18.03 -22.34 -12.67
N HIS A 65 -17.79 -21.18 -13.29
CA HIS A 65 -18.05 -20.93 -14.70
C HIS A 65 -16.87 -20.17 -15.32
N VAL A 66 -16.25 -20.73 -16.35
CA VAL A 66 -15.12 -20.08 -17.06
C VAL A 66 -15.68 -19.02 -18.00
N ILE A 67 -15.19 -17.79 -17.85
CA ILE A 67 -15.61 -16.64 -18.67
C ILE A 67 -14.57 -16.30 -19.75
N PHE A 68 -13.30 -16.64 -19.52
CA PHE A 68 -12.21 -16.44 -20.47
C PHE A 68 -11.11 -17.48 -20.22
N SER A 69 -10.51 -17.99 -21.30
CA SER A 69 -9.36 -18.89 -21.25
C SER A 69 -8.53 -18.63 -22.50
N GLY A 70 -7.34 -18.06 -22.35
CA GLY A 70 -6.52 -17.67 -23.50
C GLY A 70 -5.30 -16.85 -23.13
N LEU A 71 -4.54 -16.48 -24.15
CA LEU A 71 -3.36 -15.64 -23.99
C LEU A 71 -3.74 -14.20 -23.64
N ILE A 72 -3.05 -13.64 -22.64
CA ILE A 72 -3.06 -12.23 -22.28
C ILE A 72 -1.60 -11.75 -22.30
N PRO A 73 -1.10 -11.33 -23.47
CA PRO A 73 0.31 -11.02 -23.65
C PRO A 73 0.78 -9.91 -22.71
N GLN A 74 1.90 -10.11 -22.02
CA GLN A 74 2.50 -9.07 -21.20
C GLN A 74 3.16 -8.01 -22.10
N LYS A 75 2.81 -6.73 -21.90
CA LYS A 75 3.52 -5.63 -22.56
C LYS A 75 4.82 -5.32 -21.81
N LYS A 76 5.81 -4.75 -22.51
CA LYS A 76 7.03 -4.27 -21.87
C LYS A 76 6.68 -3.24 -20.79
N GLY A 77 7.23 -3.40 -19.59
CA GLY A 77 6.92 -2.52 -18.46
C GLY A 77 5.61 -2.85 -17.73
N ALA A 78 4.88 -3.89 -18.14
CA ALA A 78 3.73 -4.37 -17.38
C ALA A 78 4.19 -5.06 -16.09
N ASN A 79 3.37 -4.97 -15.05
CA ASN A 79 3.63 -5.60 -13.75
C ASN A 79 2.75 -6.84 -13.53
N GLY A 80 2.71 -7.75 -14.52
CA GLY A 80 1.88 -8.96 -14.48
C GLY A 80 0.45 -8.72 -14.97
N ILE A 81 -0.50 -9.51 -14.48
CA ILE A 81 -1.94 -9.29 -14.70
C ILE A 81 -2.60 -8.96 -13.38
N ARG A 82 -3.33 -7.84 -13.35
CA ARG A 82 -4.15 -7.45 -12.22
C ARG A 82 -5.57 -7.23 -12.69
N PHE A 83 -6.53 -7.87 -12.05
CA PHE A 83 -7.93 -7.74 -12.45
C PHE A 83 -8.74 -6.86 -11.51
N MET A 84 -9.50 -5.93 -12.06
CA MET A 84 -10.46 -5.09 -11.36
C MET A 84 -11.80 -5.14 -12.10
N PRO A 85 -12.86 -5.71 -11.50
CA PRO A 85 -14.18 -5.71 -12.13
C PRO A 85 -14.80 -4.30 -12.12
N PHE A 86 -15.47 -3.92 -13.20
CA PHE A 86 -16.23 -2.68 -13.27
C PHE A 86 -17.58 -2.82 -12.54
N ALA A 87 -18.08 -1.70 -12.00
CA ALA A 87 -19.40 -1.63 -11.37
C ALA A 87 -20.56 -1.83 -12.37
N ASP A 88 -20.29 -1.68 -13.66
CA ASP A 88 -21.23 -2.01 -14.74
C ASP A 88 -21.46 -3.53 -14.91
N LYS A 89 -20.68 -4.39 -14.25
CA LYS A 89 -20.79 -5.87 -14.27
C LYS A 89 -20.51 -6.52 -15.63
N THR A 90 -20.02 -5.77 -16.61
CA THR A 90 -19.75 -6.26 -17.97
C THR A 90 -18.27 -6.26 -18.31
N ARG A 91 -17.45 -5.52 -17.58
CA ARG A 91 -16.02 -5.34 -17.90
C ARG A 91 -15.11 -5.73 -16.74
N VAL A 92 -13.90 -6.16 -17.08
CA VAL A 92 -12.80 -6.37 -16.13
C VAL A 92 -11.54 -5.70 -16.69
N LEU A 93 -10.96 -4.76 -15.95
CA LEU A 93 -9.64 -4.18 -16.28
C LEU A 93 -8.56 -5.18 -15.89
N LEU A 94 -7.58 -5.42 -16.76
CA LEU A 94 -6.54 -6.46 -16.65
C LEU A 94 -5.11 -5.87 -16.73
N GLY A 95 -4.93 -4.63 -16.29
CA GLY A 95 -3.71 -3.85 -16.53
C GLY A 95 -3.73 -3.26 -17.92
N ASP A 96 -3.10 -3.95 -18.87
CA ASP A 96 -2.96 -3.51 -20.27
C ASP A 96 -4.12 -3.86 -21.19
N TYR A 97 -5.20 -4.40 -20.63
CA TYR A 97 -6.37 -4.85 -21.37
C TYR A 97 -7.66 -4.61 -20.58
N VAL A 98 -8.79 -4.57 -21.29
CA VAL A 98 -10.13 -4.66 -20.74
C VAL A 98 -10.80 -5.88 -21.34
N LEU A 99 -11.26 -6.80 -20.48
CA LEU A 99 -12.10 -7.92 -20.87
C LEU A 99 -13.56 -7.47 -20.88
N GLU A 100 -14.20 -7.50 -22.04
CA GLU A 100 -15.62 -7.23 -22.22
C GLU A 100 -16.40 -8.54 -22.26
N CYS A 101 -17.34 -8.72 -21.33
CA CYS A 101 -18.20 -9.90 -21.21
C CYS A 101 -19.62 -9.59 -21.70
N SER A 102 -20.27 -10.57 -22.34
CA SER A 102 -21.66 -10.48 -22.77
C SER A 102 -22.47 -11.72 -22.36
N PRO A 103 -23.68 -11.55 -21.77
CA PRO A 103 -24.32 -10.27 -21.46
C PRO A 103 -23.71 -9.54 -20.26
N ASP A 104 -23.10 -10.26 -19.33
CA ASP A 104 -22.39 -9.75 -18.15
C ASP A 104 -21.33 -10.76 -17.68
N ILE A 105 -20.58 -10.43 -16.62
CA ILE A 105 -19.52 -11.27 -16.05
C ILE A 105 -20.07 -12.57 -15.47
N ASP A 106 -21.21 -12.55 -14.77
CA ASP A 106 -21.73 -13.73 -14.06
C ASP A 106 -22.30 -14.79 -15.01
N SER A 107 -22.82 -14.35 -16.16
CA SER A 107 -23.47 -15.19 -17.17
C SER A 107 -22.76 -15.13 -18.52
N CYS A 108 -21.47 -14.77 -18.52
CA CYS A 108 -20.70 -14.53 -19.73
C CYS A 108 -20.72 -15.73 -20.68
N THR A 109 -21.16 -15.49 -21.91
CA THR A 109 -21.14 -16.47 -23.01
C THR A 109 -20.15 -16.08 -24.11
N LYS A 110 -19.77 -14.79 -24.16
CA LYS A 110 -18.77 -14.27 -25.08
C LYS A 110 -17.92 -13.24 -24.35
N ALA A 111 -16.60 -13.41 -24.44
CA ALA A 111 -15.63 -12.45 -23.92
C ALA A 111 -14.72 -11.93 -25.05
N SER A 112 -14.40 -10.63 -24.99
CA SER A 112 -13.46 -9.97 -25.90
C SER A 112 -12.36 -9.29 -25.11
N LEU A 113 -11.10 -9.57 -25.44
CA LEU A 113 -9.94 -8.94 -24.81
C LEU A 113 -9.51 -7.72 -25.64
N ILE A 114 -9.66 -6.53 -25.09
CA ILE A 114 -9.42 -5.25 -25.79
C ILE A 114 -8.18 -4.57 -25.20
N PRO A 115 -7.16 -4.21 -25.98
CA PRO A 115 -5.96 -3.56 -25.45
C PRO A 115 -6.26 -2.15 -24.89
N LEU A 116 -5.56 -1.78 -23.82
CA LEU A 116 -5.51 -0.44 -23.24
C LEU A 116 -4.19 0.26 -23.61
N GLU A 117 -4.28 1.50 -24.05
CA GLU A 117 -3.15 2.39 -24.31
C GLU A 117 -3.04 3.43 -23.19
N TYR A 118 -1.89 3.44 -22.51
CA TYR A 118 -1.57 4.42 -21.48
C TYR A 118 -1.07 5.74 -22.13
N PRO A 119 -1.36 6.90 -21.52
CA PRO A 119 -1.10 8.20 -22.12
C PRO A 119 0.38 8.58 -22.04
N TRP A 120 0.71 9.70 -22.69
CA TRP A 120 1.97 10.43 -22.53
C TRP A 120 3.25 9.65 -22.90
N GLY A 121 3.11 8.51 -23.56
CA GLY A 121 4.24 7.63 -23.86
C GLY A 121 4.91 7.08 -22.59
N ILE A 122 4.16 6.95 -21.48
CA ILE A 122 4.71 6.49 -20.20
C ILE A 122 5.34 5.11 -20.32
N ALA A 123 4.77 4.23 -21.16
CA ALA A 123 5.28 2.88 -21.41
C ALA A 123 6.62 2.88 -22.18
N GLU A 124 6.90 3.95 -22.92
CA GLU A 124 8.12 4.12 -23.73
C GLU A 124 9.19 4.97 -23.02
N ASP A 125 8.84 5.70 -21.96
CA ASP A 125 9.80 6.51 -21.19
C ASP A 125 10.90 5.61 -20.59
N PRO A 126 12.19 5.84 -20.90
CA PRO A 126 13.30 5.00 -20.43
C PRO A 126 13.46 5.01 -18.90
N LYS A 127 12.87 5.98 -18.20
CA LYS A 127 12.89 6.07 -16.74
C LYS A 127 11.76 5.28 -16.09
N THR A 128 10.74 4.89 -16.84
CA THR A 128 9.64 4.04 -16.37
C THR A 128 10.13 2.60 -16.23
N MET A 129 10.11 2.08 -15.01
CA MET A 129 10.36 0.67 -14.73
C MET A 129 9.10 -0.16 -14.94
N ALA A 130 7.95 0.36 -14.50
CA ALA A 130 6.64 -0.21 -14.78
C ALA A 130 5.63 0.90 -15.08
N HIS A 131 4.95 0.85 -16.23
CA HIS A 131 3.98 1.91 -16.60
C HIS A 131 2.70 1.85 -15.79
N TRP A 132 2.41 0.69 -15.20
CA TRP A 132 1.49 0.53 -14.08
C TRP A 132 2.01 -0.53 -13.10
N SER A 133 1.74 -0.31 -11.81
CA SER A 133 1.98 -1.23 -10.68
C SER A 133 0.67 -1.52 -9.95
N GLU A 134 -0.10 -0.46 -9.75
CA GLU A 134 -1.47 -0.45 -9.26
C GLU A 134 -2.40 0.13 -10.31
N ILE A 135 -3.60 -0.43 -10.42
CA ILE A 135 -4.70 0.08 -11.25
C ILE A 135 -5.99 -0.03 -10.45
N ILE A 136 -6.82 1.00 -10.50
CA ILE A 136 -8.11 1.06 -9.82
C ILE A 136 -9.15 1.72 -10.72
N ILE A 137 -10.40 1.34 -10.55
CA ILE A 137 -11.53 1.81 -11.36
C ILE A 137 -12.42 2.67 -10.47
N ALA A 138 -12.84 3.82 -10.98
CA ALA A 138 -13.82 4.66 -10.32
C ALA A 138 -15.23 4.04 -10.42
N PRO A 139 -16.09 4.24 -9.41
CA PRO A 139 -17.43 3.66 -9.39
C PRO A 139 -18.36 4.23 -10.48
N ASP A 140 -17.98 5.33 -11.15
CA ASP A 140 -18.67 5.87 -12.33
C ASP A 140 -18.47 5.04 -13.62
N ASN A 141 -17.59 4.03 -13.59
CA ASN A 141 -17.22 3.17 -14.71
C ASN A 141 -16.55 3.89 -15.90
N GLN A 142 -16.21 5.15 -15.75
CA GLN A 142 -15.61 5.98 -16.78
C GLN A 142 -14.16 6.33 -16.48
N HIS A 143 -13.79 6.46 -15.20
CA HIS A 143 -12.44 6.85 -14.82
C HIS A 143 -11.64 5.69 -14.24
N ILE A 144 -10.33 5.77 -14.45
CA ILE A 144 -9.36 4.91 -13.79
C ILE A 144 -8.27 5.75 -13.13
N SER A 145 -7.59 5.15 -12.17
CA SER A 145 -6.34 5.66 -11.63
C SER A 145 -5.30 4.55 -11.64
N TRP A 146 -4.04 4.91 -11.81
CA TRP A 146 -2.93 3.96 -11.81
C TRP A 146 -1.68 4.59 -11.24
N THR A 147 -0.77 3.75 -10.78
CA THR A 147 0.57 4.16 -10.33
C THR A 147 1.62 3.63 -11.28
N SER A 148 2.40 4.51 -11.91
CA SER A 148 3.64 4.16 -12.61
C SER A 148 4.81 4.10 -11.62
N LEU A 149 5.76 3.20 -11.84
CA LEU A 149 7.00 3.11 -11.08
C LEU A 149 8.16 3.62 -11.95
N ARG A 150 8.82 4.67 -11.48
CA ARG A 150 9.99 5.29 -12.10
C ARG A 150 11.27 4.98 -11.34
N SER A 151 12.35 4.84 -12.08
CA SER A 151 13.70 4.63 -11.54
C SER A 151 14.29 5.86 -10.84
N ASP A 152 13.84 7.07 -11.19
CA ASP A 152 14.38 8.33 -10.67
C ASP A 152 13.57 8.93 -9.50
N ASN A 153 12.29 8.59 -9.37
CA ASN A 153 11.37 9.16 -8.38
C ASN A 153 10.56 8.11 -7.57
N GLY A 154 10.52 6.84 -7.99
CA GLY A 154 9.62 5.86 -7.40
C GLY A 154 8.20 5.96 -7.96
N ALA A 155 7.17 5.93 -7.10
CA ALA A 155 5.76 5.90 -7.50
C ALA A 155 5.25 7.26 -8.01
N ALA A 156 4.55 7.25 -9.15
CA ALA A 156 3.80 8.37 -9.69
C ALA A 156 2.37 7.93 -10.01
N ALA A 157 1.39 8.50 -9.32
CA ALA A 157 -0.04 8.25 -9.48
C ALA A 157 -0.70 9.21 -10.47
N PHE A 158 -1.65 8.67 -11.24
CA PHE A 158 -2.41 9.40 -12.27
C PHE A 158 -3.90 9.11 -12.16
N THR A 159 -4.73 9.98 -12.72
CA THR A 159 -6.13 9.70 -13.04
C THR A 159 -6.41 10.03 -14.50
N GLY A 160 -7.47 9.45 -15.06
CA GLY A 160 -7.95 9.81 -16.39
C GLY A 160 -9.21 9.05 -16.78
N LYS A 161 -9.81 9.49 -17.88
CA LYS A 161 -11.05 8.92 -18.42
C LYS A 161 -10.75 7.80 -19.40
N LEU A 162 -11.25 6.61 -19.11
CA LEU A 162 -11.12 5.41 -19.94
C LEU A 162 -12.15 5.45 -21.08
N VAL A 163 -11.69 5.59 -22.32
CA VAL A 163 -12.54 5.76 -23.50
C VAL A 163 -12.38 4.59 -24.46
N ARG A 164 -13.48 3.91 -24.77
CA ARG A 164 -13.55 2.84 -25.76
C ARG A 164 -13.50 3.42 -27.17
N LYS A 165 -12.49 3.07 -27.97
CA LYS A 165 -12.41 3.27 -29.42
C LYS A 165 -12.83 1.98 -30.14
N GLU A 166 -12.66 1.86 -31.46
CA GLU A 166 -13.10 0.66 -32.22
C GLU A 166 -12.33 -0.62 -31.84
N ASP A 167 -11.01 -0.53 -31.68
CA ASP A 167 -10.10 -1.67 -31.49
C ASP A 167 -9.34 -1.66 -30.16
N ARG A 168 -9.47 -0.59 -29.37
CA ARG A 168 -8.72 -0.37 -28.13
C ARG A 168 -9.47 0.51 -27.13
N TYR A 169 -8.96 0.58 -25.92
CA TYR A 169 -9.22 1.64 -24.96
C TYR A 169 -8.05 2.62 -24.92
N ILE A 170 -8.35 3.90 -24.73
CA ILE A 170 -7.35 4.95 -24.45
C ILE A 170 -7.73 5.69 -23.18
N ILE A 171 -6.79 6.43 -22.60
CA ILE A 171 -7.02 7.29 -21.43
C ILE A 171 -6.96 8.75 -21.88
N GLU A 172 -8.10 9.45 -21.79
CA GLU A 172 -8.23 10.88 -22.05
C GLU A 172 -8.21 11.67 -20.72
N ASN A 173 -8.05 13.00 -20.77
CA ASN A 173 -8.02 13.89 -19.59
C ASN A 173 -7.08 13.42 -18.47
N THR A 174 -5.86 13.02 -18.84
CA THR A 174 -4.90 12.51 -17.87
C THR A 174 -4.41 13.60 -16.93
N ASN A 175 -4.42 13.31 -15.64
CA ASN A 175 -3.90 14.16 -14.57
C ASN A 175 -2.81 13.42 -13.80
N LEU A 176 -1.68 14.06 -13.55
CA LEU A 176 -0.72 13.60 -12.53
C LEU A 176 -1.24 14.04 -11.17
N ILE A 177 -1.48 13.10 -10.25
CA ILE A 177 -2.02 13.39 -8.90
C ILE A 177 -0.98 13.20 -7.79
N SER A 178 0.30 13.07 -8.14
CA SER A 178 1.41 13.03 -7.19
C SER A 178 2.03 14.41 -7.02
N SER A 179 2.49 14.72 -5.81
CA SER A 179 3.24 15.95 -5.57
C SER A 179 4.64 15.83 -6.18
N GLY A 180 5.07 16.84 -6.94
CA GLY A 180 6.42 16.91 -7.52
C GLY A 180 7.46 17.63 -6.65
N CYS A 181 7.01 18.32 -5.60
CA CYS A 181 7.86 19.02 -4.64
C CYS A 181 7.21 18.91 -3.26
N PHE A 182 7.98 18.41 -2.28
CA PHE A 182 7.50 18.19 -0.91
C PHE A 182 7.94 19.29 0.06
N LEU A 183 8.94 20.09 -0.31
CA LEU A 183 9.51 21.14 0.51
C LEU A 183 9.77 22.37 -0.36
N LYS A 184 9.18 23.51 0.00
CA LYS A 184 9.36 24.77 -0.72
C LYS A 184 10.16 25.75 0.13
N GLU A 185 11.13 26.45 -0.45
CA GLU A 185 11.85 27.51 0.27
C GLU A 185 11.04 28.82 0.27
N GLU A 186 10.84 29.39 1.46
CA GLU A 186 10.22 30.70 1.66
C GLU A 186 10.82 31.39 2.88
N GLY A 187 11.31 32.63 2.72
CA GLY A 187 11.83 33.42 3.84
C GLY A 187 13.04 32.82 4.57
N GLY A 188 13.83 31.98 3.90
CA GLY A 188 14.98 31.28 4.49
C GLY A 188 14.64 30.00 5.27
N TYR A 189 13.38 29.56 5.20
CA TYR A 189 12.91 28.29 5.75
C TYR A 189 12.31 27.39 4.67
N LEU A 190 12.34 26.10 4.93
CA LEU A 190 11.63 25.07 4.18
C LEU A 190 10.20 24.96 4.71
N ILE A 191 9.24 24.97 3.80
CA ILE A 191 7.81 24.86 4.07
C ILE A 191 7.34 23.50 3.54
N PRO A 192 6.98 22.55 4.44
CA PRO A 192 6.39 21.28 4.06
C PRO A 192 5.13 21.45 3.21
N GLN A 193 5.09 20.75 2.08
CA GLN A 193 3.95 20.67 1.17
C GLN A 193 3.26 19.31 1.30
N PRO A 194 1.94 19.22 1.13
CA PRO A 194 1.22 17.95 1.21
C PRO A 194 1.85 16.87 0.32
N ILE A 195 2.13 15.71 0.91
CA ILE A 195 2.62 14.53 0.17
C ILE A 195 1.39 13.84 -0.43
N ARG A 196 1.29 13.90 -1.77
CA ARG A 196 0.24 13.25 -2.56
C ARG A 196 0.84 12.22 -3.48
N GLY A 197 0.04 11.22 -3.85
CA GLY A 197 0.45 10.10 -4.70
C GLY A 197 0.76 8.84 -3.89
N GLY A 198 1.90 8.23 -4.21
CA GLY A 198 2.21 6.86 -3.81
C GLY A 198 1.46 5.83 -4.66
N GLU A 199 1.33 4.62 -4.14
CA GLU A 199 0.54 3.57 -4.78
C GLU A 199 -0.95 3.77 -4.49
N VAL A 200 -1.75 3.94 -5.54
CA VAL A 200 -3.22 4.07 -5.42
C VAL A 200 -3.85 2.72 -5.12
N LYS A 201 -4.91 2.70 -4.28
CA LYS A 201 -5.48 1.44 -3.79
C LYS A 201 -7.00 1.32 -3.98
N GLN A 202 -7.75 2.41 -3.82
CA GLN A 202 -9.20 2.40 -4.07
C GLN A 202 -9.74 3.82 -4.30
N PHE A 203 -10.73 3.98 -5.19
CA PHE A 203 -11.58 5.17 -5.18
C PHE A 203 -12.56 5.11 -4.01
N VAL A 204 -12.67 6.20 -3.26
CA VAL A 204 -13.56 6.38 -2.10
C VAL A 204 -14.36 7.67 -2.25
N ARG A 205 -15.28 7.93 -1.32
CA ARG A 205 -16.26 9.03 -1.38
C ARG A 205 -17.02 9.02 -2.71
N GLY A 206 -17.40 7.83 -3.17
CA GLY A 206 -18.11 7.66 -4.43
C GLY A 206 -17.28 7.98 -5.68
N GLY A 207 -15.95 8.09 -5.60
CA GLY A 207 -15.08 8.40 -6.74
C GLY A 207 -14.40 9.76 -6.66
N THR A 208 -14.73 10.60 -5.67
CA THR A 208 -14.14 11.94 -5.54
C THR A 208 -12.89 11.98 -4.67
N ALA A 209 -12.41 10.84 -4.19
CA ALA A 209 -11.19 10.70 -3.42
C ALA A 209 -10.53 9.35 -3.66
N ILE A 210 -9.26 9.20 -3.29
CA ILE A 210 -8.49 7.97 -3.45
C ILE A 210 -7.85 7.58 -2.12
N SER A 211 -8.04 6.33 -1.71
CA SER A 211 -7.18 5.68 -0.71
C SER A 211 -5.85 5.32 -1.37
N SER A 212 -4.73 5.76 -0.79
CA SER A 212 -3.39 5.48 -1.29
C SER A 212 -2.40 5.18 -0.16
N VAL A 213 -1.24 4.65 -0.54
CA VAL A 213 -0.06 4.59 0.32
C VAL A 213 0.52 5.99 0.43
N GLY A 214 0.69 6.48 1.64
CA GLY A 214 1.26 7.80 1.88
C GLY A 214 1.80 7.92 3.29
N ALA A 215 2.11 9.15 3.68
CA ALA A 215 2.39 9.48 5.07
C ALA A 215 2.08 10.97 5.23
N LYS A 216 1.29 11.32 6.25
CA LYS A 216 1.06 12.73 6.61
C LYS A 216 1.89 13.10 7.83
N GLU A 217 1.83 12.29 8.88
CA GLU A 217 2.51 12.56 10.14
C GLU A 217 3.62 11.54 10.44
N GLY A 218 3.42 10.27 10.08
CA GLY A 218 4.34 9.16 10.36
C GLY A 218 5.63 9.18 9.52
N SER A 219 6.67 8.51 10.01
CA SER A 219 7.92 8.27 9.26
C SER A 219 7.94 6.97 8.47
N LEU A 220 6.92 6.14 8.62
CA LEU A 220 6.72 4.91 7.85
C LEU A 220 5.51 5.10 6.94
N ALA A 221 5.31 4.13 6.04
CA ALA A 221 4.11 4.12 5.24
C ALA A 221 2.87 3.98 6.13
N ASP A 222 1.88 4.82 5.82
CA ASP A 222 0.53 4.82 6.33
C ASP A 222 -0.46 4.76 5.16
N SER A 223 -1.74 4.52 5.48
CA SER A 223 -2.81 4.73 4.51
C SER A 223 -3.38 6.15 4.64
N VAL A 224 -3.63 6.81 3.51
CA VAL A 224 -4.22 8.15 3.45
C VAL A 224 -5.41 8.19 2.50
N ILE A 225 -6.31 9.15 2.70
CA ILE A 225 -7.32 9.57 1.73
C ILE A 225 -6.82 10.87 1.10
N GLN A 226 -6.64 10.85 -0.21
CA GLN A 226 -6.36 12.01 -1.03
C GLN A 226 -7.65 12.48 -1.71
N ASP A 227 -8.11 13.68 -1.37
CA ASP A 227 -9.32 14.26 -1.95
C ASP A 227 -9.03 14.80 -3.37
N LEU A 228 -9.87 14.49 -4.36
CA LEU A 228 -9.66 14.93 -5.75
C LEU A 228 -10.33 16.28 -6.06
N LEU A 229 -11.21 16.78 -5.17
CA LEU A 229 -11.94 18.04 -5.34
C LEU A 229 -11.27 19.20 -4.59
N SER A 230 -10.33 18.91 -3.69
CA SER A 230 -9.67 19.88 -2.83
C SER A 230 -8.21 19.51 -2.62
N GLU A 231 -7.44 20.35 -1.93
CA GLU A 231 -6.06 20.06 -1.60
C GLU A 231 -5.88 19.11 -0.39
N GLU A 232 -6.97 18.57 0.17
CA GLU A 232 -6.92 17.83 1.43
C GLU A 232 -6.28 16.43 1.30
N VAL A 233 -5.46 16.08 2.30
CA VAL A 233 -5.01 14.71 2.57
C VAL A 233 -5.32 14.37 4.04
N ALA A 234 -6.03 13.27 4.25
CA ALA A 234 -6.40 12.77 5.57
C ALA A 234 -5.70 11.43 5.85
N GLN A 235 -5.10 11.27 7.02
CA GLN A 235 -4.47 10.01 7.42
C GLN A 235 -5.53 9.05 7.95
N ILE A 236 -5.48 7.78 7.54
CA ILE A 236 -6.40 6.73 7.97
C ILE A 236 -5.82 5.97 9.16
N THR A 237 -4.53 5.61 9.09
CA THR A 237 -3.85 4.77 10.08
C THR A 237 -2.85 5.57 10.87
N HIS A 238 -2.78 5.35 12.19
CA HIS A 238 -1.83 6.04 13.07
C HIS A 238 -0.98 5.11 13.94
N THR A 239 -1.08 3.78 13.74
CA THR A 239 -0.36 2.87 14.64
C THR A 239 1.13 2.83 14.36
N PRO A 240 1.94 2.55 15.38
CA PRO A 240 3.36 2.27 15.21
C PRO A 240 3.60 1.05 14.33
N GLY A 241 4.08 1.27 13.10
CA GLY A 241 4.46 0.18 12.20
C GLY A 241 4.40 0.58 10.74
N TYR A 242 4.31 -0.43 9.88
CA TYR A 242 4.12 -0.25 8.44
C TYR A 242 2.69 -0.62 8.08
N ASP A 243 1.96 0.35 7.55
CA ASP A 243 0.60 0.20 7.06
C ASP A 243 0.54 0.60 5.60
N GLU A 244 -0.03 -0.28 4.79
CA GLU A 244 -0.23 -0.03 3.39
C GLU A 244 -1.53 -0.69 2.96
N THR A 245 -2.17 -0.11 1.94
CA THR A 245 -3.46 -0.51 1.39
C THR A 245 -4.55 -0.59 2.45
N THR A 246 -5.36 0.47 2.57
CA THR A 246 -6.68 0.35 3.19
C THR A 246 -7.75 0.29 2.12
N MET A 247 -8.44 -0.86 2.01
CA MET A 247 -9.66 -1.02 1.22
C MET A 247 -10.86 -0.74 2.11
N LEU A 248 -11.61 0.31 1.83
CA LEU A 248 -12.84 0.68 2.52
C LEU A 248 -14.02 -0.19 2.07
N SER A 249 -14.89 -0.53 3.02
CA SER A 249 -16.17 -1.17 2.74
C SER A 249 -17.05 -0.30 1.85
N PRO A 250 -18.04 -0.85 1.13
CA PRO A 250 -18.96 -0.07 0.30
C PRO A 250 -19.70 1.06 1.05
N ASP A 251 -19.91 0.93 2.35
CA ASP A 251 -20.48 1.98 3.22
C ASP A 251 -19.41 2.89 3.87
N GLU A 252 -18.14 2.67 3.54
CA GLU A 252 -16.94 3.43 3.94
C GLU A 252 -16.69 3.57 5.45
N ARG A 253 -17.37 2.76 6.27
CA ARG A 253 -17.21 2.78 7.73
C ARG A 253 -16.11 1.85 8.23
N LEU A 254 -15.84 0.78 7.49
CA LEU A 254 -14.80 -0.20 7.82
C LEU A 254 -13.69 -0.16 6.77
N GLY A 255 -12.48 -0.53 7.19
CA GLY A 255 -11.31 -0.68 6.33
C GLY A 255 -10.66 -2.03 6.52
N LEU A 256 -10.12 -2.60 5.43
CA LEU A 256 -9.22 -3.74 5.49
C LEU A 256 -7.80 -3.28 5.12
N VAL A 257 -6.87 -3.42 6.05
CA VAL A 257 -5.52 -2.85 5.97
C VAL A 257 -4.47 -3.95 5.80
N MET A 258 -3.54 -3.81 4.86
CA MET A 258 -2.29 -4.58 4.86
C MET A 258 -1.33 -3.94 5.88
N SER A 259 -1.13 -4.59 7.03
CA SER A 259 -0.44 -3.97 8.16
C SER A 259 0.47 -4.96 8.88
N ALA A 260 1.66 -4.49 9.24
CA ALA A 260 2.61 -5.26 10.03
C ALA A 260 2.20 -5.39 11.51
N ARG A 261 1.23 -4.59 11.98
CA ARG A 261 0.88 -4.49 13.41
C ARG A 261 0.40 -5.81 14.02
N GLY A 262 -0.15 -6.71 13.19
CA GLY A 262 -0.59 -8.03 13.63
C GLY A 262 0.55 -9.01 13.90
N SER A 263 1.79 -8.66 13.54
CA SER A 263 2.98 -9.51 13.62
C SER A 263 4.00 -8.95 14.60
N LYS A 264 3.97 -9.44 15.84
CA LYS A 264 4.72 -8.84 16.96
C LYS A 264 6.22 -8.64 16.67
N ARG A 265 6.88 -9.59 16.01
CA ARG A 265 8.34 -9.54 15.77
C ARG A 265 8.73 -8.88 14.44
N THR A 266 7.75 -8.56 13.60
CA THR A 266 7.99 -7.92 12.29
C THR A 266 7.17 -6.65 12.09
N SER A 267 6.56 -6.11 13.15
CA SER A 267 5.67 -4.95 13.10
C SER A 267 6.37 -3.66 12.70
N CYS A 268 7.69 -3.60 12.89
CA CYS A 268 8.49 -2.38 12.72
C CYS A 268 8.05 -1.23 13.62
N ALA A 269 7.27 -1.50 14.67
CA ALA A 269 6.75 -0.50 15.61
C ALA A 269 7.86 0.35 16.25
N VAL A 270 9.06 -0.20 16.44
CA VAL A 270 10.22 0.53 16.99
C VAL A 270 10.57 1.81 16.22
N PHE A 271 10.27 1.88 14.92
CA PHE A 271 10.56 3.05 14.09
C PHE A 271 9.46 4.12 14.13
N GLY A 272 8.22 3.75 14.49
CA GLY A 272 7.05 4.64 14.48
C GLY A 272 6.43 4.90 15.86
N LEU A 273 6.95 4.28 16.93
CA LEU A 273 6.38 4.36 18.27
C LEU A 273 6.41 5.80 18.81
N LEU A 274 7.60 6.40 18.85
CA LEU A 274 7.77 7.81 19.17
C LEU A 274 7.17 8.67 18.03
N PRO A 275 6.14 9.49 18.28
CA PRO A 275 5.65 10.43 17.28
C PRO A 275 6.76 11.42 16.90
N LYS A 276 7.03 11.56 15.60
CA LYS A 276 8.01 12.50 15.07
C LYS A 276 7.29 13.55 14.22
N PRO A 277 7.48 14.86 14.47
CA PRO A 277 6.89 15.88 13.63
C PRO A 277 7.50 15.79 12.24
N TYR A 278 6.66 15.84 11.19
CA TYR A 278 7.09 15.76 9.80
C TYR A 278 7.89 14.48 9.47
N GLY A 279 7.61 13.34 10.13
CA GLY A 279 8.40 12.11 9.99
C GLY A 279 8.59 11.64 8.54
N ALA A 280 7.59 11.85 7.69
CA ALA A 280 7.63 11.53 6.25
C ALA A 280 8.73 12.29 5.51
N TYR A 281 9.07 13.49 5.99
CA TYR A 281 10.11 14.34 5.43
C TYR A 281 11.47 14.11 6.05
N THR A 282 11.58 13.58 7.27
CA THR A 282 12.88 13.49 7.97
C THR A 282 13.63 12.20 7.71
N SER A 283 12.90 11.13 7.37
CA SER A 283 13.46 9.79 7.18
C SER A 283 12.90 9.07 5.95
N PRO A 284 12.75 9.73 4.77
CA PRO A 284 12.06 9.16 3.61
C PRO A 284 12.72 7.86 3.08
N GLY A 285 14.03 7.71 3.20
CA GLY A 285 14.75 6.51 2.78
C GLY A 285 14.52 5.26 3.65
N LEU A 286 13.79 5.39 4.77
CA LEU A 286 13.51 4.27 5.68
C LEU A 286 12.34 3.40 5.20
N ILE A 287 11.44 3.94 4.37
CA ILE A 287 10.23 3.22 3.92
C ILE A 287 10.57 1.93 3.17
N MET A 288 11.48 2.00 2.19
CA MET A 288 11.87 0.83 1.38
C MET A 288 12.54 -0.31 2.16
N PRO A 289 13.56 -0.09 3.00
CA PRO A 289 14.13 -1.18 3.81
C PRO A 289 13.11 -1.75 4.80
N VAL A 290 12.23 -0.91 5.37
CA VAL A 290 11.14 -1.38 6.24
C VAL A 290 10.14 -2.24 5.45
N TYR A 291 9.73 -1.83 4.26
CA TYR A 291 8.88 -2.62 3.35
C TYR A 291 9.54 -3.96 3.02
N MET A 292 10.80 -3.95 2.60
CA MET A 292 11.56 -5.15 2.25
C MET A 292 11.68 -6.11 3.45
N TYR A 293 11.73 -5.56 4.67
CA TYR A 293 11.78 -6.34 5.89
C TYR A 293 10.40 -6.92 6.27
N CYS A 294 9.37 -6.08 6.48
CA CYS A 294 8.10 -6.53 7.04
C CYS A 294 7.12 -7.08 6.01
N VAL A 295 7.25 -6.71 4.73
CA VAL A 295 6.37 -7.19 3.65
C VAL A 295 7.06 -8.27 2.84
N ALA A 296 8.11 -7.92 2.09
CA ALA A 296 8.76 -8.86 1.17
C ALA A 296 9.41 -10.03 1.93
N GLY A 297 10.09 -9.74 3.03
CA GLY A 297 10.75 -10.77 3.84
C GLY A 297 9.76 -11.70 4.52
N VAL A 298 8.61 -11.21 4.99
CA VAL A 298 7.56 -12.04 5.61
C VAL A 298 6.88 -12.95 4.58
N ARG A 299 6.69 -12.44 3.36
CA ARG A 299 6.21 -13.27 2.25
C ARG A 299 7.23 -14.32 1.86
N ALA A 300 8.53 -14.03 1.91
CA ALA A 300 9.58 -14.92 1.42
C ALA A 300 10.03 -15.98 2.44
N PHE A 301 10.46 -15.59 3.64
CA PHE A 301 11.14 -16.50 4.57
C PHE A 301 10.92 -16.18 6.06
N ARG A 302 10.51 -14.96 6.40
CA ARG A 302 10.43 -14.48 7.78
C ARG A 302 9.09 -14.85 8.39
N ARG A 303 9.12 -15.43 9.59
CA ARG A 303 7.91 -15.72 10.34
C ARG A 303 7.20 -14.42 10.73
N GLY A 304 5.90 -14.34 10.44
CA GLY A 304 5.06 -13.18 10.70
C GLY A 304 3.93 -13.06 9.70
N ASN A 305 3.23 -11.93 9.69
CA ASN A 305 2.25 -11.61 8.66
C ASN A 305 2.22 -10.09 8.39
N ILE A 306 1.55 -9.69 7.31
CA ILE A 306 1.36 -8.29 6.92
C ILE A 306 -0.14 -8.00 6.73
N GLY A 307 -0.97 -8.50 7.65
CA GLY A 307 -2.42 -8.35 7.61
C GLY A 307 -3.13 -9.54 6.94
N PRO A 308 -4.43 -9.41 6.66
CA PRO A 308 -5.17 -8.18 6.78
C PRO A 308 -5.64 -7.87 8.22
N ILE A 309 -5.77 -6.59 8.53
CA ILE A 309 -6.37 -6.07 9.76
C ILE A 309 -7.69 -5.37 9.41
N LEU A 310 -8.78 -5.74 10.08
CA LEU A 310 -10.06 -5.05 9.96
C LEU A 310 -10.13 -3.88 10.94
N ILE A 311 -10.47 -2.69 10.46
CA ILE A 311 -10.56 -1.47 11.25
C ILE A 311 -11.92 -0.79 11.10
N ASP A 312 -12.37 -0.12 12.16
CA ASP A 312 -13.29 1.01 12.05
C ASP A 312 -12.51 2.25 11.59
N ILE A 313 -12.92 2.87 10.49
CA ILE A 313 -12.20 3.98 9.87
C ILE A 313 -12.12 5.18 10.81
N LYS A 314 -13.24 5.56 11.42
CA LYS A 314 -13.29 6.73 12.31
C LYS A 314 -12.36 6.55 13.50
N ARG A 315 -12.43 5.39 14.15
CA ARG A 315 -11.54 5.08 15.28
C ARG A 315 -10.09 5.03 14.86
N SER A 316 -9.76 4.46 13.70
CA SER A 316 -8.40 4.44 13.19
C SER A 316 -7.82 5.84 12.97
N MET A 317 -8.66 6.79 12.52
CA MET A 317 -8.28 8.19 12.32
C MET A 317 -8.17 8.99 13.63
N GLU A 318 -8.92 8.63 14.67
CA GLU A 318 -9.03 9.41 15.91
C GLU A 318 -8.23 8.81 17.08
N GLU A 319 -8.00 7.50 17.10
CA GLU A 319 -7.39 6.74 18.20
C GLU A 319 -6.05 6.12 17.76
N ARG A 320 -4.92 6.75 18.11
CA ARG A 320 -3.57 6.26 17.78
C ARG A 320 -3.30 4.81 18.19
N ASP A 321 -3.87 4.38 19.32
CA ASP A 321 -3.66 3.05 19.90
C ASP A 321 -4.68 2.01 19.40
N TYR A 322 -5.56 2.37 18.45
CA TYR A 322 -6.55 1.45 17.91
C TYR A 322 -5.91 0.41 16.98
N MET A 323 -5.91 -0.84 17.45
CA MET A 323 -5.24 -1.95 16.77
C MET A 323 -6.09 -2.65 15.70
N GLY A 324 -7.42 -2.48 15.71
CA GLY A 324 -8.33 -3.25 14.87
C GLY A 324 -8.37 -4.73 15.23
N VAL A 325 -8.91 -5.55 14.32
CA VAL A 325 -9.02 -7.00 14.45
C VAL A 325 -8.08 -7.68 13.48
N ASN A 326 -7.15 -8.47 14.02
CA ASN A 326 -6.21 -9.25 13.23
C ASN A 326 -6.90 -10.47 12.59
N LEU A 327 -6.96 -10.52 11.26
CA LEU A 327 -7.57 -11.62 10.50
C LEU A 327 -6.55 -12.63 9.94
N CYS A 328 -5.26 -12.43 10.22
CA CYS A 328 -4.17 -13.26 9.76
C CYS A 328 -4.34 -14.73 10.16
N ASP A 329 -3.63 -15.61 9.44
CA ASP A 329 -3.38 -16.97 9.86
C ASP A 329 -2.69 -17.00 11.25
N PRO A 330 -3.32 -17.55 12.30
CA PRO A 330 -2.76 -17.52 13.66
C PRO A 330 -1.50 -18.38 13.80
N GLU A 331 -1.29 -19.34 12.91
CA GLU A 331 -0.06 -20.13 12.83
C GLU A 331 1.06 -19.42 12.05
N GLU A 332 0.76 -18.30 11.39
CA GLU A 332 1.67 -17.52 10.57
C GLU A 332 2.34 -18.36 9.46
N LYS A 333 1.67 -19.39 8.95
CA LYS A 333 2.17 -20.22 7.83
C LYS A 333 1.68 -19.68 6.49
N TRP A 334 0.43 -19.22 6.49
CA TRP A 334 -0.19 -18.57 5.36
C TRP A 334 -0.08 -17.06 5.49
N VAL A 335 0.51 -16.42 4.49
CA VAL A 335 0.81 -14.99 4.50
C VAL A 335 -0.10 -14.29 3.51
N TYR A 336 -0.65 -13.15 3.93
CA TYR A 336 -1.49 -12.33 3.07
C TYR A 336 -0.77 -11.86 1.80
N CYS A 337 -1.52 -11.89 0.70
CA CYS A 337 -1.19 -11.27 -0.57
C CYS A 337 -2.33 -10.39 -1.05
N SER A 338 -2.03 -9.37 -1.84
CA SER A 338 -3.04 -8.53 -2.50
C SER A 338 -3.72 -9.30 -3.66
N PRO A 339 -4.95 -8.92 -4.05
CA PRO A 339 -5.75 -7.81 -3.52
C PRO A 339 -6.67 -8.22 -2.36
N MET A 340 -7.04 -7.24 -1.55
CA MET A 340 -8.21 -7.30 -0.67
C MET A 340 -9.45 -6.88 -1.45
N SER A 341 -10.59 -7.49 -1.17
CA SER A 341 -11.83 -7.17 -1.88
C SER A 341 -13.04 -7.29 -0.97
N TRP A 342 -13.86 -6.23 -0.94
CA TRP A 342 -15.14 -6.21 -0.24
C TRP A 342 -16.26 -6.76 -1.11
N HIS A 343 -17.14 -7.55 -0.51
CA HIS A 343 -18.42 -7.87 -1.11
C HIS A 343 -19.29 -6.59 -1.14
N PRO A 344 -20.13 -6.36 -2.16
CA PRO A 344 -21.04 -5.21 -2.24
C PRO A 344 -22.04 -5.03 -1.08
N ASP A 345 -22.09 -5.96 -0.11
CA ASP A 345 -23.01 -5.92 1.03
C ASP A 345 -22.36 -5.36 2.31
N SER A 346 -21.07 -4.98 2.25
CA SER A 346 -20.27 -4.49 3.39
C SER A 346 -20.16 -5.46 4.58
N LYS A 347 -20.60 -6.72 4.43
CA LYS A 347 -20.56 -7.75 5.49
C LYS A 347 -19.54 -8.84 5.23
N ARG A 348 -18.97 -8.87 4.04
CA ARG A 348 -17.97 -9.86 3.64
C ARG A 348 -16.77 -9.19 2.99
N VAL A 349 -15.60 -9.71 3.31
CA VAL A 349 -14.34 -9.29 2.70
C VAL A 349 -13.48 -10.52 2.46
N MET A 350 -12.69 -10.51 1.40
CA MET A 350 -11.80 -11.62 1.05
C MET A 350 -10.41 -11.17 0.63
N TRP A 351 -9.47 -12.10 0.71
CA TRP A 351 -8.06 -11.93 0.35
C TRP A 351 -7.40 -13.27 0.01
N PRO A 352 -6.40 -13.31 -0.87
CA PRO A 352 -5.55 -14.46 -1.05
C PRO A 352 -4.48 -14.56 0.04
N GLU A 353 -4.07 -15.79 0.35
CA GLU A 353 -2.88 -16.09 1.16
C GLU A 353 -1.99 -17.11 0.46
N ILE A 354 -0.68 -16.90 0.52
CA ILE A 354 0.35 -17.84 0.05
C ILE A 354 0.86 -18.71 1.18
N LEU A 355 1.14 -19.98 0.91
CA LEU A 355 1.82 -20.85 1.88
C LEU A 355 3.34 -20.61 1.83
N ARG A 356 3.90 -19.96 2.86
CA ARG A 356 5.30 -19.52 2.89
C ARG A 356 6.31 -20.67 2.69
N GLU A 357 6.07 -21.80 3.36
CA GLU A 357 6.99 -22.96 3.36
C GLU A 357 7.09 -23.68 2.01
N SER A 358 6.24 -23.32 1.04
CA SER A 358 6.23 -23.90 -0.30
C SER A 358 6.87 -23.01 -1.36
N LEU A 359 7.49 -21.90 -0.97
CA LEU A 359 8.25 -21.05 -1.88
C LEU A 359 9.54 -21.79 -2.27
N SER A 360 9.58 -22.25 -3.51
CA SER A 360 10.75 -22.85 -4.15
C SER A 360 10.83 -22.30 -5.58
N ASP A 361 12.04 -22.27 -6.15
CA ASP A 361 12.24 -21.81 -7.53
C ASP A 361 11.53 -22.71 -8.57
N GLU A 362 11.16 -23.95 -8.18
CA GLU A 362 10.60 -24.95 -9.10
C GLU A 362 9.08 -24.93 -9.20
N LYS A 363 8.36 -24.45 -8.17
CA LYS A 363 6.88 -24.47 -8.15
C LYS A 363 6.30 -23.24 -7.43
N PRO A 364 5.25 -22.62 -7.98
CA PRO A 364 4.53 -21.56 -7.29
C PRO A 364 3.92 -22.08 -5.99
N ALA A 365 4.05 -21.30 -4.92
CA ALA A 365 3.47 -21.65 -3.63
C ALA A 365 1.94 -21.79 -3.74
N PRO A 366 1.32 -22.77 -3.06
CA PRO A 366 -0.13 -22.88 -3.00
C PRO A 366 -0.76 -21.58 -2.50
N ILE A 367 -1.85 -21.17 -3.17
CA ILE A 367 -2.66 -20.02 -2.78
C ILE A 367 -4.02 -20.53 -2.30
N ARG A 368 -4.49 -19.98 -1.18
CA ARG A 368 -5.88 -20.14 -0.71
C ARG A 368 -6.59 -18.81 -0.69
N ILE A 369 -7.89 -18.81 -0.93
CA ILE A 369 -8.72 -17.60 -0.80
C ILE A 369 -9.43 -17.65 0.54
N ARG A 370 -9.23 -16.61 1.36
CA ARG A 370 -9.84 -16.44 2.66
C ARG A 370 -10.93 -15.41 2.59
N MET A 371 -11.94 -15.56 3.44
CA MET A 371 -13.02 -14.61 3.58
C MET A 371 -13.38 -14.45 5.05
N ALA A 372 -13.69 -13.23 5.45
CA ALA A 372 -14.32 -12.91 6.71
C ALA A 372 -15.79 -12.53 6.51
N ARG A 373 -16.68 -13.05 7.36
CA ARG A 373 -18.08 -12.65 7.48
C ARG A 373 -18.29 -11.91 8.79
N LEU A 374 -18.81 -10.69 8.71
CA LEU A 374 -19.12 -9.85 9.86
C LEU A 374 -20.54 -10.15 10.33
N LEU A 375 -20.68 -11.00 11.35
CA LEU A 375 -21.97 -11.56 11.74
C LEU A 375 -22.88 -10.56 12.46
N ASP A 376 -22.27 -9.63 13.20
CA ASP A 376 -22.98 -8.63 14.00
C ASP A 376 -22.95 -7.23 13.37
N TYR A 377 -22.19 -7.04 12.29
CA TYR A 377 -22.10 -5.75 11.63
C TYR A 377 -23.41 -5.41 10.88
N VAL A 378 -23.91 -4.21 11.14
CA VAL A 378 -25.06 -3.63 10.44
C VAL A 378 -24.53 -2.50 9.55
N PRO A 379 -24.43 -2.73 8.23
CA PRO A 379 -23.90 -1.74 7.31
C PRO A 379 -24.83 -0.55 7.20
N ALA A 380 -24.24 0.62 6.94
CA ALA A 380 -25.00 1.76 6.45
C ALA A 380 -25.29 1.59 4.95
N ASP A 381 -25.97 2.57 4.35
CA ASP A 381 -26.14 2.61 2.91
C ASP A 381 -24.77 2.71 2.22
N THR A 382 -24.62 1.97 1.13
CA THR A 382 -23.46 2.06 0.25
C THR A 382 -23.29 3.50 -0.22
N VAL A 383 -22.06 4.00 -0.19
CA VAL A 383 -21.73 5.33 -0.71
C VAL A 383 -22.05 5.35 -2.22
N PRO A 384 -22.93 6.25 -2.68
CA PRO A 384 -23.33 6.28 -4.07
C PRO A 384 -22.16 6.72 -4.96
N ALA A 385 -22.12 6.20 -6.19
CA ALA A 385 -21.20 6.69 -7.19
C ALA A 385 -21.46 8.17 -7.51
N ALA A 386 -20.40 8.95 -7.50
CA ALA A 386 -20.35 10.32 -7.98
C ALA A 386 -19.50 10.36 -9.26
N GLU A 387 -19.61 11.47 -10.00
CA GLU A 387 -18.73 11.71 -11.14
C GLU A 387 -17.31 12.00 -10.62
N THR A 388 -16.34 11.21 -11.06
CA THR A 388 -14.93 11.47 -10.75
C THR A 388 -14.50 12.74 -11.48
N PRO A 389 -13.83 13.70 -10.82
CA PRO A 389 -13.50 14.98 -11.43
C PRO A 389 -12.43 14.84 -12.53
N ASP A 390 -12.73 15.38 -13.71
CA ASP A 390 -11.74 15.61 -14.77
C ASP A 390 -10.76 16.75 -14.42
N ILE A 391 -11.21 17.71 -13.60
CA ILE A 391 -10.44 18.88 -13.16
C ILE A 391 -10.12 18.74 -11.67
N ILE A 392 -8.84 18.51 -11.37
CA ILE A 392 -8.34 18.36 -10.00
C ILE A 392 -7.48 19.59 -9.65
N PRO A 393 -7.71 20.28 -8.52
CA PRO A 393 -7.07 21.59 -8.25
C PRO A 393 -5.54 21.59 -8.24
N TYR A 394 -4.94 20.45 -7.88
CA TYR A 394 -3.49 20.27 -7.77
C TYR A 394 -2.92 19.36 -8.87
N ALA A 395 -3.69 19.01 -9.91
CA ALA A 395 -3.22 18.11 -10.95
C ALA A 395 -2.00 18.68 -11.69
N GLY A 396 -0.97 17.85 -11.79
CA GLY A 396 0.19 18.09 -12.63
C GLY A 396 -0.03 17.65 -14.07
N THR A 397 0.80 18.19 -14.95
CA THR A 397 0.86 17.93 -16.38
C THR A 397 1.90 16.87 -16.72
N TYR A 398 2.00 16.54 -18.02
CA TYR A 398 3.11 15.73 -18.53
C TYR A 398 4.50 16.37 -18.29
N GLU A 399 4.60 17.69 -18.31
CA GLU A 399 5.86 18.37 -18.03
C GLU A 399 6.25 18.21 -16.56
N ASP A 400 5.29 18.30 -15.65
CA ASP A 400 5.51 18.02 -14.23
C ASP A 400 5.94 16.57 -14.00
N TYR A 401 5.30 15.62 -14.70
CA TYR A 401 5.70 14.22 -14.68
C TYR A 401 7.16 14.01 -15.12
N LYS A 402 7.60 14.66 -16.20
CA LYS A 402 9.00 14.59 -16.66
C LYS A 402 9.97 15.25 -15.69
N ALA A 403 9.53 16.28 -14.98
CA ALA A 403 10.30 17.02 -14.00
C ALA A 403 10.38 16.33 -12.62
N LEU A 404 9.55 15.31 -12.37
CA LEU A 404 9.64 14.50 -11.16
C LEU A 404 11.06 13.99 -10.97
N SER A 405 11.68 14.44 -9.88
CA SER A 405 13.03 14.06 -9.51
C SER A 405 13.17 14.16 -8.00
N ASN A 406 13.99 13.29 -7.43
CA ASN A 406 14.40 13.41 -6.04
C ASN A 406 15.20 14.70 -5.88
N GLN A 407 14.69 15.62 -5.05
CA GLN A 407 15.35 16.89 -4.77
C GLN A 407 16.34 16.69 -3.63
N GLU A 408 17.58 17.14 -3.83
CA GLU A 408 18.47 17.39 -2.71
C GLU A 408 17.94 18.59 -1.94
N VAL A 409 17.85 18.47 -0.62
CA VAL A 409 17.26 19.51 0.22
C VAL A 409 18.19 19.75 1.39
N THR A 410 18.52 21.02 1.63
CA THR A 410 19.21 21.45 2.85
C THR A 410 18.57 22.73 3.35
N GLY A 411 18.17 22.77 4.60
CA GLY A 411 17.54 23.96 5.17
C GLY A 411 16.87 23.71 6.51
N ARG A 412 16.08 24.69 6.97
CA ARG A 412 15.41 24.65 8.27
C ARG A 412 13.91 24.67 8.10
N ILE A 413 13.19 23.81 8.82
CA ILE A 413 11.75 23.99 9.02
C ILE A 413 11.57 24.64 10.39
N GLN A 414 10.86 25.76 10.43
CA GLN A 414 10.58 26.47 11.68
C GLN A 414 9.39 25.81 12.41
N GLY A 415 9.51 25.62 13.72
CA GLY A 415 8.36 25.22 14.53
C GLY A 415 7.34 26.35 14.62
N LYS A 416 6.06 26.03 14.51
CA LYS A 416 4.97 27.03 14.56
C LYS A 416 4.95 27.82 15.88
N ALA A 417 5.41 27.20 16.97
CA ALA A 417 5.52 27.87 18.26
C ALA A 417 6.97 28.29 18.57
N CYS A 418 7.93 27.36 18.48
CA CYS A 418 9.34 27.66 18.72
C CYS A 418 10.29 26.62 18.13
N GLY A 419 11.58 26.97 18.15
CA GLY A 419 12.65 26.08 17.68
C GLY A 419 12.60 25.83 16.18
N TYR A 420 13.43 24.89 15.75
CA TYR A 420 13.51 24.50 14.35
C TYR A 420 14.06 23.07 14.23
N MET A 421 13.88 22.51 13.04
CA MET A 421 14.56 21.29 12.61
C MET A 421 15.45 21.62 11.40
N GLU A 422 16.70 21.19 11.45
CA GLU A 422 17.64 21.28 10.33
C GLU A 422 17.59 19.97 9.55
N LEU A 423 17.30 20.06 8.25
CA LEU A 423 17.20 18.93 7.35
C LEU A 423 18.35 18.99 6.33
N SER A 424 18.98 17.86 6.07
CA SER A 424 19.90 17.65 4.96
C SER A 424 19.61 16.31 4.29
N GLN A 425 19.33 16.34 2.98
CA GLN A 425 18.99 15.18 2.18
C GLN A 425 19.73 15.22 0.87
N GLN A 426 20.38 14.10 0.55
CA GLN A 426 21.17 13.94 -0.67
C GLN A 426 20.93 12.55 -1.27
N GLY A 427 21.03 12.46 -2.59
CA GLY A 427 20.85 11.22 -3.34
C GLY A 427 19.40 10.90 -3.68
N SER A 428 19.16 9.65 -4.11
CA SER A 428 17.84 9.20 -4.57
C SER A 428 17.47 7.86 -3.95
N SER A 429 16.16 7.61 -3.77
CA SER A 429 15.64 6.37 -3.16
C SER A 429 16.19 5.08 -3.79
N MET A 430 16.51 5.11 -5.09
CA MET A 430 17.02 3.97 -5.85
C MET A 430 18.55 3.92 -6.00
N ALA A 431 19.23 5.07 -6.16
CA ALA A 431 20.69 5.10 -6.31
C ALA A 431 21.43 5.09 -4.97
N GLY A 432 20.72 5.32 -3.88
CA GLY A 432 21.25 5.52 -2.54
C GLY A 432 21.39 7.00 -2.19
N GLY A 433 21.50 7.27 -0.90
CA GLY A 433 21.51 8.61 -0.37
C GLY A 433 21.76 8.66 1.12
N SER A 434 21.66 9.87 1.64
CA SER A 434 21.73 10.14 3.07
C SER A 434 20.71 11.19 3.47
N ALA A 435 20.15 11.03 4.66
CA ALA A 435 19.30 12.02 5.29
C ALA A 435 19.80 12.27 6.72
N GLU A 436 19.76 13.53 7.14
CA GLU A 436 20.05 13.96 8.50
C GLU A 436 18.99 14.95 8.93
N THR A 437 18.46 14.78 10.15
CA THR A 437 17.58 15.76 10.78
C THR A 437 18.06 16.05 12.19
N VAL A 438 18.27 17.33 12.52
CA VAL A 438 18.60 17.79 13.87
C VAL A 438 17.45 18.64 14.40
N TYR A 439 16.90 18.27 15.55
CA TYR A 439 15.83 18.99 16.23
C TYR A 439 16.42 19.88 17.33
N VAL A 440 16.10 21.17 17.30
CA VAL A 440 16.56 22.17 18.28
C VAL A 440 15.34 22.81 18.93
N ASN A 441 14.92 22.27 20.07
CA ASN A 441 13.73 22.67 20.82
C ASN A 441 12.49 22.89 19.93
N PHE A 442 12.33 22.02 18.93
CA PHE A 442 11.29 22.15 17.92
C PHE A 442 9.92 21.96 18.58
N SER A 443 8.97 22.85 18.31
CA SER A 443 7.58 22.71 18.76
C SER A 443 6.61 23.44 17.84
N ASP A 444 5.55 22.73 17.45
CA ASP A 444 4.42 23.30 16.73
C ASP A 444 3.29 23.77 17.66
N ASP A 445 3.17 23.18 18.85
CA ASP A 445 2.06 23.43 19.79
C ASP A 445 2.47 24.24 21.04
N GLY A 446 3.77 24.47 21.24
CA GLY A 446 4.33 25.13 22.41
C GLY A 446 4.24 24.32 23.70
N LYS A 447 3.90 23.03 23.61
CA LYS A 447 3.67 22.12 24.75
C LYS A 447 4.52 20.87 24.68
N THR A 448 4.80 20.39 23.49
CA THR A 448 5.62 19.20 23.24
C THR A 448 6.85 19.64 22.44
N PHE A 449 8.02 19.19 22.88
CA PHE A 449 9.30 19.66 22.38
C PHE A 449 10.17 18.50 21.96
N TRP A 450 10.77 18.59 20.78
CA TRP A 450 11.69 17.59 20.24
C TRP A 450 13.12 18.14 20.23
N ASN A 451 14.05 17.32 20.71
CA ASN A 451 15.49 17.56 20.67
C ASN A 451 16.23 16.31 20.23
N GLY A 452 17.40 16.50 19.62
CA GLY A 452 18.30 15.41 19.24
C GLY A 452 18.47 15.29 17.73
N LYS A 453 18.84 14.09 17.27
CA LYS A 453 19.23 13.86 15.88
C LYS A 453 18.78 12.50 15.36
N GLU A 454 18.43 12.45 14.09
CA GLU A 454 18.35 11.21 13.33
C GLU A 454 19.17 11.28 12.04
N GLU A 455 19.74 10.14 11.65
CA GLU A 455 20.61 9.97 10.50
C GLU A 455 20.21 8.70 9.75
N LEU A 456 20.28 8.74 8.43
CA LEU A 456 20.04 7.60 7.57
C LEU A 456 21.08 7.60 6.45
N THR A 457 21.70 6.46 6.21
CA THR A 457 22.41 6.17 4.96
C THR A 457 21.79 4.95 4.33
N TYR A 458 21.52 4.99 3.03
CA TYR A 458 20.85 3.90 2.33
C TYR A 458 21.40 3.73 0.92
N GLY A 459 21.23 2.54 0.35
CA GLY A 459 21.64 2.26 -1.01
C GLY A 459 21.32 0.83 -1.41
N TYR A 460 21.10 0.61 -2.71
CA TYR A 460 20.67 -0.69 -3.21
C TYR A 460 21.73 -1.79 -3.00
N GLN A 461 23.02 -1.45 -3.13
CA GLN A 461 24.15 -2.38 -3.03
C GLN A 461 24.92 -2.29 -1.69
N LYS A 462 24.41 -1.53 -0.71
CA LYS A 462 25.09 -1.29 0.57
C LYS A 462 24.13 -1.52 1.73
N GLU A 463 24.68 -1.74 2.93
CA GLU A 463 23.87 -1.74 4.15
C GLU A 463 23.14 -0.40 4.29
N THR A 464 21.89 -0.46 4.77
CA THR A 464 21.14 0.74 5.14
C THR A 464 21.23 0.92 6.64
N VAL A 465 21.70 2.07 7.10
CA VAL A 465 21.94 2.37 8.51
C VAL A 465 21.07 3.54 8.94
N TYR A 466 20.16 3.29 9.87
CA TYR A 466 19.38 4.32 10.55
C TYR A 466 19.88 4.50 11.98
N ARG A 467 20.06 5.75 12.42
CA ARG A 467 20.40 6.12 13.79
C ARG A 467 19.45 7.20 14.29
N ALA A 468 19.04 7.10 15.54
CA ALA A 468 18.27 8.13 16.21
C ALA A 468 18.70 8.23 17.68
N ASP A 469 18.89 9.46 18.13
CA ASP A 469 18.97 9.86 19.53
C ASP A 469 18.04 11.06 19.69
N LEU A 470 16.78 10.78 20.03
CA LEU A 470 15.69 11.74 20.08
C LEU A 470 15.07 11.75 21.46
N GLU A 471 14.76 12.94 21.95
CA GLU A 471 14.01 13.17 23.19
C GLU A 471 12.78 14.01 22.87
N MET A 472 11.63 13.54 23.35
CA MET A 472 10.38 14.29 23.37
C MET A 472 10.03 14.62 24.82
N SER A 473 9.80 15.90 25.09
CA SER A 473 9.52 16.42 26.43
C SER A 473 8.33 17.38 26.44
N GLY A 474 7.88 17.77 27.64
CA GLY A 474 6.74 18.67 27.85
C GLY A 474 5.47 17.91 28.22
N SER A 475 4.37 18.19 27.50
CA SER A 475 3.06 17.58 27.78
C SER A 475 2.99 16.09 27.50
N GLU A 476 3.83 15.62 26.59
CA GLU A 476 4.11 14.21 26.35
C GLU A 476 5.60 13.93 26.51
N GLN A 477 5.93 12.67 26.80
CA GLN A 477 7.30 12.24 27.02
C GLN A 477 7.59 10.95 26.26
N GLY A 478 8.78 10.88 25.69
CA GLY A 478 9.27 9.71 24.97
C GLY A 478 10.71 9.89 24.54
N GLU A 479 11.35 8.80 24.15
CA GLU A 479 12.71 8.84 23.63
C GLU A 479 12.92 7.75 22.58
N MET A 480 13.87 7.98 21.68
CA MET A 480 14.34 6.97 20.73
C MET A 480 15.86 6.98 20.75
N LYS A 481 16.44 5.86 21.16
CA LYS A 481 17.89 5.60 21.13
C LYS A 481 18.11 4.34 20.33
N LEU A 482 18.23 4.49 19.01
CA LEU A 482 18.10 3.39 18.07
C LEU A 482 19.24 3.42 17.05
N GLN A 483 19.82 2.26 16.78
CA GLN A 483 20.59 1.99 15.58
C GLN A 483 20.01 0.74 14.89
N ALA A 484 19.60 0.88 13.65
CA ALA A 484 19.13 -0.23 12.82
C ALA A 484 20.02 -0.37 11.60
N VAL A 485 20.51 -1.58 11.34
CA VAL A 485 21.31 -1.88 10.16
C VAL A 485 20.61 -2.96 9.35
N PHE A 486 20.17 -2.62 8.16
CA PHE A 486 19.59 -3.56 7.20
C PHE A 486 20.65 -4.02 6.20
N SER A 487 20.58 -5.30 5.80
CA SER A 487 21.36 -5.80 4.67
C SER A 487 21.04 -5.07 3.36
N ALA A 488 21.93 -5.18 2.36
CA ALA A 488 21.71 -4.59 1.05
C ALA A 488 20.43 -5.11 0.36
N MET A 489 19.67 -4.20 -0.26
CA MET A 489 18.39 -4.52 -0.91
C MET A 489 18.57 -5.33 -2.21
N GLY A 490 19.70 -5.19 -2.89
CA GLY A 490 20.01 -5.89 -4.14
C GLY A 490 20.26 -7.40 -4.00
N GLN A 491 20.24 -7.94 -2.77
CA GLN A 491 20.44 -9.36 -2.47
C GLN A 491 19.12 -10.09 -2.16
N GLY A 492 17.97 -9.44 -2.34
CA GLY A 492 16.66 -9.95 -1.98
C GLY A 492 16.05 -9.22 -0.78
N PRO A 493 14.98 -9.78 -0.17
CA PRO A 493 14.36 -9.15 1.00
C PRO A 493 15.36 -8.97 2.15
N VAL A 494 15.38 -7.76 2.73
CA VAL A 494 16.43 -7.38 3.68
C VAL A 494 16.31 -8.09 5.03
N ARG A 495 17.44 -8.17 5.74
CA ARG A 495 17.58 -8.68 7.11
C ARG A 495 18.07 -7.58 8.05
N LEU A 496 17.71 -7.69 9.33
CA LEU A 496 18.33 -6.86 10.36
C LEU A 496 19.63 -7.51 10.82
N LEU A 497 20.71 -6.74 10.80
CA LEU A 497 22.05 -7.22 11.10
C LEU A 497 22.36 -7.02 12.58
N PHE A 498 22.75 -8.09 13.26
CA PHE A 498 23.10 -8.10 14.69
C PHE A 498 24.53 -8.58 14.95
N ASP A 499 25.31 -8.84 13.91
CA ASP A 499 26.74 -9.11 14.02
C ASP A 499 27.46 -7.92 14.70
N PRO A 500 28.59 -8.16 15.40
CA PRO A 500 29.34 -7.10 16.06
C PRO A 500 29.84 -6.05 15.06
N ASP A 501 29.70 -4.77 15.43
CA ASP A 501 30.33 -3.64 14.76
C ASP A 501 31.82 -3.51 15.12
N GLU A 502 32.48 -2.47 14.61
CA GLU A 502 33.90 -2.19 14.86
C GLU A 502 34.27 -2.05 16.35
N ASN A 503 33.28 -1.78 17.21
CA ASN A 503 33.44 -1.65 18.65
C ASN A 503 32.97 -2.89 19.42
N GLY A 504 32.66 -3.99 18.72
CA GLY A 504 32.18 -5.23 19.32
C GLY A 504 30.71 -5.19 19.79
N LYS A 505 29.95 -4.13 19.45
CA LYS A 505 28.52 -4.01 19.81
C LYS A 505 27.64 -4.53 18.67
N PRO A 506 26.45 -5.11 18.92
CA PRO A 506 25.55 -5.52 17.84
C PRO A 506 25.25 -4.34 16.89
N LYS A 507 25.34 -4.58 15.58
CA LYS A 507 25.04 -3.58 14.54
C LYS A 507 23.65 -2.96 14.72
N SER A 508 22.62 -3.77 14.92
CA SER A 508 21.28 -3.29 15.30
C SER A 508 21.10 -3.37 16.81
N ARG A 509 20.72 -2.26 17.44
CA ARG A 509 20.59 -2.13 18.91
C ARG A 509 19.72 -0.94 19.30
N GLY A 510 19.14 -1.01 20.50
CA GLY A 510 18.43 0.11 21.10
C GLY A 510 16.91 0.02 20.99
N TYR A 511 16.23 1.15 21.22
CA TYR A 511 14.80 1.16 21.47
C TYR A 511 14.12 2.47 21.11
N SER A 512 12.79 2.41 21.09
CA SER A 512 11.89 3.57 21.14
C SER A 512 10.93 3.39 22.31
N SER A 513 10.63 4.47 23.03
CA SER A 513 9.74 4.49 24.19
C SER A 513 8.78 5.67 24.14
N TYR A 514 7.49 5.41 24.37
CA TYR A 514 6.44 6.42 24.39
C TYR A 514 5.23 5.91 25.19
N ARG A 515 4.63 6.78 26.02
CA ARG A 515 3.47 6.45 26.88
C ARG A 515 3.62 5.15 27.70
N GLY A 516 4.82 4.90 28.21
CA GLY A 516 5.13 3.71 29.03
C GLY A 516 5.26 2.40 28.24
N ILE A 517 5.18 2.45 26.91
CA ILE A 517 5.45 1.32 26.02
C ILE A 517 6.88 1.48 25.50
N THR A 518 7.63 0.38 25.48
CA THR A 518 8.99 0.34 24.91
C THR A 518 9.11 -0.79 23.92
N TRP A 519 9.62 -0.48 22.72
CA TRP A 519 9.96 -1.44 21.69
C TRP A 519 11.46 -1.49 21.52
N LYS A 520 12.03 -2.69 21.58
CA LYS A 520 13.46 -2.95 21.38
C LYS A 520 13.68 -3.56 20.01
N ILE A 521 14.71 -3.11 19.29
CA ILE A 521 15.02 -3.70 17.98
C ILE A 521 15.50 -5.15 18.11
N GLU A 522 16.07 -5.51 19.26
CA GLU A 522 16.53 -6.86 19.59
C GLU A 522 15.38 -7.88 19.71
N ASP A 523 14.15 -7.41 19.92
CA ASP A 523 12.96 -8.27 19.97
C ASP A 523 12.41 -8.61 18.59
N MET A 524 12.86 -7.89 17.55
CA MET A 524 12.48 -8.12 16.16
C MET A 524 13.08 -9.42 15.60
N GLU A 525 12.46 -9.94 14.55
CA GLU A 525 12.90 -11.16 13.89
C GLU A 525 14.22 -10.94 13.14
N LYS A 526 15.14 -11.90 13.20
CA LYS A 526 16.50 -11.74 12.65
C LYS A 526 16.56 -11.97 11.14
#